data_AF-A0A497AUZ0-F1
#
_entry.id   AF-A0A497AUZ0-F1
#
_cell.length_a   1.000
_cell.length_b   1.000
_cell.length_c   1.000
_cell.angle_alpha   90.00
_cell.angle_beta   90.00
_cell.angle_gamma   90.00
#
_symmetry.space_group_name_H-M   'P 1'
#
loop_
_entity.id
_entity.type
_entity.pdbx_description
1 polymer ?
#
loop_
_entity_poly.entity_id
_entity_poly.type
_entity_poly.pdbx_seq_one_letter_code
_entity_poly.pdbx_strand_id
1 'polypeptide(L)' 'MDEVFARAIEFVKLLKQWVLEARTRCHETEHPEECRKAAEQLIELIEKFERLMELRWGVKI' A
#
# COMPACT_ATOMS: atom_id res chain seq x y z
N MET A 1 -20.00 -6.95 -8.95
CA MET A 1 -18.93 -6.23 -8.25
C MET A 1 -18.91 -4.83 -8.82
N ASP A 2 -19.06 -3.80 -8.00
CA ASP A 2 -19.25 -2.42 -8.51
C ASP A 2 -17.94 -1.83 -9.06
N GLU A 3 -18.05 -0.84 -9.94
CA GLU A 3 -16.91 -0.16 -10.56
C GLU A 3 -15.98 0.50 -9.52
N VAL A 4 -16.55 0.89 -8.38
CA VAL A 4 -15.82 1.48 -7.25
C VAL A 4 -14.86 0.46 -6.64
N PHE A 5 -15.30 -0.78 -6.44
CA PHE A 5 -14.45 -1.87 -5.96
C PHE A 5 -13.29 -2.13 -6.91
N ALA A 6 -13.57 -2.27 -8.22
CA ALA A 6 -12.52 -2.52 -9.21
C ALA A 6 -11.43 -1.42 -9.19
N ARG A 7 -11.85 -0.15 -9.18
CA ARG A 7 -10.92 0.99 -9.07
C ARG A 7 -10.14 1.00 -7.76
N ALA A 8 -10.79 0.64 -6.66
CA ALA A 8 -10.12 0.59 -5.35
C ALA A 8 -9.06 -0.53 -5.29
N ILE A 9 -9.33 -1.69 -5.90
CA ILE A 9 -8.33 -2.77 -6.02
C ILE A 9 -7.13 -2.32 -6.84
N GLU A 10 -7.35 -1.67 -7.99
CA GLU A 10 -6.26 -1.14 -8.80
C GLU A 10 -5.45 -0.08 -8.06
N PHE A 11 -6.14 0.82 -7.33
CA PHE A 11 -5.48 1.83 -6.52
C PHE A 11 -4.58 1.21 -5.43
N VAL A 12 -5.06 0.20 -4.71
CA VAL A 12 -4.26 -0.51 -3.69
C VAL A 12 -3.04 -1.18 -4.30
N LYS A 13 -3.19 -1.83 -5.46
CA LYS A 13 -2.06 -2.46 -6.16
C LYS A 13 -0.99 -1.44 -6.54
N LEU A 14 -1.40 -0.29 -7.08
CA LEU A 14 -0.48 0.80 -7.43
C LEU A 14 0.23 1.35 -6.19
N LEU A 15 -0.50 1.60 -5.09
CA LEU A 15 0.10 2.06 -3.84
C LEU A 15 1.15 1.07 -3.31
N LYS A 16 0.84 -0.23 -3.27
CA LYS A 16 1.80 -1.26 -2.83
C LYS A 16 3.04 -1.25 -3.70
N GLN A 17 2.86 -1.21 -5.02
CA GLN A 17 3.98 -1.18 -5.96
C GLN A 17 4.88 0.03 -5.72
N TRP A 18 4.31 1.23 -5.61
CA TRP A 18 5.08 2.45 -5.37
C TRP A 18 5.84 2.44 -4.06
N VAL A 19 5.23 1.93 -2.99
CA VAL A 19 5.90 1.85 -1.69
C VAL A 19 7.04 0.83 -1.71
N LEU A 20 6.87 -0.31 -2.40
CA LEU A 20 7.93 -1.29 -2.56
C LEU A 20 9.09 -0.74 -3.40
N GLU A 21 8.80 -0.06 -4.51
CA GLU A 21 9.80 0.61 -5.33
C GLU A 21 10.56 1.68 -4.52
N ALA A 22 9.86 2.54 -3.78
CA ALA A 22 10.47 3.53 -2.90
C ALA A 22 11.35 2.87 -1.83
N ARG A 23 10.88 1.77 -1.20
CA ARG A 23 11.65 1.02 -0.21
C ARG A 23 12.97 0.49 -0.78
N THR A 24 12.97 -0.04 -2.00
CA THR A 24 14.22 -0.54 -2.63
C THR A 24 15.25 0.56 -2.85
N ARG A 25 14.79 1.79 -3.04
CA ARG A 25 15.63 2.97 -3.29
C ARG A 25 15.97 3.77 -2.04
N CYS A 26 15.56 3.33 -0.84
CA CYS A 26 15.84 4.07 0.40
C CYS A 26 17.34 4.26 0.67
N HIS A 27 18.19 3.36 0.17
CA HIS A 27 19.65 3.46 0.26
C HIS A 27 20.23 4.65 -0.54
N GLU A 28 19.47 5.20 -1.50
CA GLU A 28 19.84 6.37 -2.30
C GLU A 28 19.54 7.70 -1.57
N THR A 29 18.88 7.66 -0.42
CA THR A 29 18.45 8.85 0.33
C THR A 29 19.46 9.26 1.40
N GLU A 30 19.41 10.51 1.85
CA GLU A 30 20.26 11.03 2.94
C GLU A 30 19.99 10.32 4.29
N HIS A 31 18.78 9.78 4.47
CA HIS A 31 18.36 9.10 5.69
C HIS A 31 17.71 7.73 5.39
N PRO A 32 18.50 6.70 5.06
CA PRO A 32 17.97 5.39 4.63
C PRO A 32 17.11 4.67 5.67
N GLU A 33 17.37 4.87 6.96
CA GLU A 33 16.57 4.28 8.04
C GLU A 33 15.21 4.95 8.19
N GLU A 34 15.15 6.28 8.08
CA GLU A 34 13.89 7.03 8.11
C GLU A 34 13.01 6.69 6.92
N CYS A 35 13.62 6.60 5.73
CA CYS A 35 12.94 6.14 4.53
C CYS A 35 12.36 4.72 4.70
N ARG A 36 13.15 3.78 5.23
CA ARG A 36 12.68 2.40 5.48
C ARG A 36 11.51 2.37 6.47
N LYS A 37 11.61 3.12 7.56
CA LYS A 37 10.55 3.24 8.56
C LYS A 37 9.26 3.82 7.95
N ALA A 38 9.38 4.86 7.12
CA ALA A 38 8.23 5.45 6.45
C ALA A 38 7.58 4.47 5.46
N ALA A 39 8.39 3.72 4.69
CA ALA A 39 7.88 2.70 3.78
C ALA A 39 7.15 1.57 4.53
N GLU A 40 7.67 1.12 5.67
CA GLU A 40 7.03 0.11 6.53
C GLU A 40 5.69 0.62 7.10
N GLN A 41 5.65 1.86 7.59
CA GLN A 41 4.40 2.49 8.05
C GLN A 41 3.36 2.60 6.92
N LEU A 42 3.79 2.91 5.69
CA LEU A 42 2.90 2.97 4.53
C LEU A 42 2.35 1.58 4.17
N ILE A 43 3.19 0.53 4.21
CA ILE A 43 2.74 -0.86 4.00
C ILE A 43 1.66 -1.23 5.02
N GLU A 44 1.89 -0.97 6.31
CA GLU A 44 0.89 -1.25 7.35
C GLU A 44 -0.44 -0.51 7.13
N LEU A 45 -0.38 0.74 6.67
CA LEU A 45 -1.57 1.52 6.35
C LEU A 45 -2.33 0.93 5.16
N ILE A 46 -1.62 0.47 4.13
CA ILE A 46 -2.23 -0.18 2.97
C ILE A 46 -2.90 -1.49 3.39
N GLU A 47 -2.26 -2.31 4.22
CA GLU A 47 -2.86 -3.55 4.74
C GLU A 47 -4.12 -3.28 5.58
N LYS A 48 -4.11 -2.22 6.40
CA LYS A 48 -5.31 -1.79 7.15
C LYS A 48 -6.43 -1.36 6.19
N PHE A 49 -6.08 -0.65 5.12
CA PHE A 49 -7.04 -0.24 4.10
C PHE A 49 -7.64 -1.43 3.35
N GLU A 50 -6.84 -2.43 2.99
CA GLU A 50 -7.32 -3.69 2.41
C GLU A 50 -8.33 -4.37 3.32
N ARG A 51 -8.03 -4.52 4.62
CA ARG A 51 -8.99 -5.10 5.58
C ARG A 51 -10.31 -4.32 5.63
N LEU A 52 -10.27 -2.99 5.56
CA LEU A 52 -11.49 -2.17 5.52
C LEU A 52 -12.30 -2.40 4.24
N MET A 53 -11.61 -2.58 3.10
CA MET A 53 -12.27 -2.93 1.85
C MET A 53 -12.86 -4.34 1.90
N GLU A 54 -12.14 -5.33 2.47
CA GLU A 54 -12.65 -6.68 2.66
C GLU A 54 -13.93 -6.68 3.51
N LEU A 55 -13.96 -5.89 4.59
CA LEU A 55 -15.14 -5.73 5.44
C LEU A 55 -16.32 -5.09 4.69
N ARG A 56 -16.05 -4.09 3.85
CA ARG A 56 -17.10 -3.37 3.11
C ARG A 56 -17.73 -4.21 2.00
N TRP A 57 -16.93 -4.97 1.26
CA TRP A 57 -17.40 -5.73 0.10
C TRP A 57 -17.54 -7.24 0.34
N GLY A 58 -17.10 -7.77 1.49
CA GLY A 58 -17.19 -9.18 1.83
C GLY A 58 -16.32 -10.10 0.98
N VAL A 59 -15.26 -9.55 0.35
CA VAL A 59 -14.36 -10.26 -0.56
C VAL A 59 -12.92 -10.01 -0.12
N LYS A 60 -12.14 -11.09 -0.04
CA LYS A 60 -10.71 -11.03 0.28
C LYS A 60 -9.92 -10.38 -0.87
N ILE A 61 -9.00 -9.49 -0.54
CA ILE A 61 -8.21 -8.70 -1.52
C ILE A 61 -6.78 -9.20 -1.61
#